data_AF-A0A8J7T858-F1
#
_entry.id   AF-A0A8J7T858-F1
#
_cell.length_a   1.000
_cell.length_b   1.000
_cell.length_c   1.000
_cell.angle_alpha   90.00
_cell.angle_beta   90.00
_cell.angle_gamma   90.00
#
_symmetry.space_group_name_H-M   'P 1'
#
loop_
_entity.id
_entity.type
_entity.pdbx_description
1 polymer ?
#
loop_
_entity_poly.entity_id
_entity_poly.type
_entity_poly.pdbx_seq_one_letter_code
_entity_poly.pdbx_strand_id
1 'polypeptide(L)'
;MFCDELLDRCLKENLIKVKPDQLTVNQYQPGQGIPPHIDTHSAFEDTIISLSLGAKTVMDFKHTDGRSVSVVLPARSVLVMTGESRYLWSHGITPRKFDVVPVGDAEKASIVSGDSGDLTLHKRGTRTSFTFRKVRRTPCDCAFPSVCDSQSSPGDPSSPSVPQSDRDASCLENEFVHKVYEEIASHFSSTRHSPWPRVVDFLQSLPTGAILADVGCGNGKYLGLKQDLFAVGCDRSRNLVDICGERSFQVLVSDALEVPLRSGICDACISIAVIHHFSTKERRLAAIKELVRLLRPGGKALIYVWAMEQEYNKQKSKYLKGKKVNQEEGSAQRPEQTADHLGHSTSLASNHRPAGKEVKDCSLTRQNMSTLSIHTNRTAFHSQDLLVPWHLKSSAPRDKNVGKSLGSADKSPIFHRYYHVFCEEELESLCREVENIAIQTSYYDQGNWCVILEKKSE
;
A
#
# COMPACT_ATOMS: atom_id res chain seq x y z
N MET A 1 -34.22 19.23 -11.51
CA MET A 1 -35.01 19.06 -12.76
C MET A 1 -34.77 17.70 -13.43
N PHE A 2 -33.63 17.46 -14.11
CA PHE A 2 -33.51 16.31 -15.03
C PHE A 2 -33.75 14.91 -14.42
N CYS A 3 -33.43 14.70 -13.14
CA CYS A 3 -33.66 13.43 -12.46
C CYS A 3 -34.98 13.36 -11.66
N ASP A 4 -35.73 14.46 -11.56
CA ASP A 4 -36.89 14.52 -10.66
C ASP A 4 -38.02 13.60 -11.12
N GLU A 5 -38.39 13.65 -12.40
CA GLU A 5 -39.42 12.77 -12.99
C GLU A 5 -39.09 11.28 -12.79
N LEU A 6 -37.81 10.90 -12.90
CA LEU A 6 -37.35 9.54 -12.61
C LEU A 6 -37.55 9.17 -11.13
N LEU A 7 -37.17 10.06 -10.21
CA LEU A 7 -37.31 9.80 -8.77
C LEU A 7 -38.78 9.79 -8.34
N ASP A 8 -39.61 10.67 -8.90
CA ASP A 8 -41.05 10.74 -8.63
C ASP A 8 -41.78 9.52 -9.21
N ARG A 9 -41.29 8.98 -10.34
CA ARG A 9 -41.70 7.67 -10.86
C ARG A 9 -41.24 6.52 -9.95
N CYS A 10 -39.99 6.52 -9.47
CA CYS A 10 -39.50 5.50 -8.53
C CYS A 10 -40.28 5.48 -7.21
N LEU A 11 -40.74 6.63 -6.72
CA LEU A 11 -41.68 6.74 -5.59
C LEU A 11 -43.03 6.10 -5.94
N LYS A 12 -43.63 6.48 -7.09
CA LYS A 12 -44.92 5.96 -7.56
C LYS A 12 -44.91 4.44 -7.80
N GLU A 13 -43.79 3.89 -8.24
CA GLU A 13 -43.58 2.45 -8.45
C GLU A 13 -43.08 1.73 -7.18
N ASN A 14 -42.99 2.41 -6.03
CA ASN A 14 -42.52 1.90 -4.73
C ASN A 14 -41.10 1.32 -4.72
N LEU A 15 -40.26 1.70 -5.71
CA LEU A 15 -38.84 1.35 -5.76
C LEU A 15 -38.01 2.11 -4.71
N ILE A 16 -38.50 3.26 -4.24
CA ILE A 16 -37.96 4.04 -3.12
C ILE A 16 -39.10 4.50 -2.22
N LYS A 17 -38.84 4.62 -0.91
CA LYS A 17 -39.81 5.11 0.10
C LYS A 17 -39.69 6.61 0.36
N VAL A 18 -38.53 7.20 0.09
CA VAL A 18 -38.17 8.60 0.39
C VAL A 18 -37.39 9.14 -0.81
N LYS A 19 -37.64 10.40 -1.20
CA LYS A 19 -36.91 11.03 -2.32
C LYS A 19 -35.44 11.29 -1.90
N PRO A 20 -34.44 10.71 -2.60
CA PRO A 20 -33.02 10.95 -2.32
C PRO A 20 -32.63 12.41 -2.62
N ASP A 21 -31.64 12.91 -1.89
CA ASP A 21 -31.09 14.27 -1.99
C ASP A 21 -29.58 14.30 -2.30
N GLN A 22 -28.93 13.14 -2.43
CA GLN A 22 -27.55 12.99 -2.90
C GLN A 22 -27.51 12.15 -4.19
N LEU A 23 -26.65 12.54 -5.13
CA LEU A 23 -26.37 11.83 -6.38
C LEU A 23 -24.86 11.76 -6.62
N THR A 24 -24.34 10.55 -6.85
CA THR A 24 -22.99 10.31 -7.39
C THR A 24 -23.11 9.82 -8.84
N VAL A 25 -22.43 10.47 -9.78
CA VAL A 25 -22.30 9.99 -11.16
C VAL A 25 -20.92 9.38 -11.37
N ASN A 26 -20.87 8.11 -11.74
CA ASN A 26 -19.64 7.38 -12.05
C ASN A 26 -19.60 7.00 -13.53
N GLN A 27 -18.45 7.14 -14.19
CA GLN A 27 -18.22 6.64 -15.56
C GLN A 27 -17.07 5.62 -15.55
N TYR A 28 -17.27 4.50 -16.23
CA TYR A 28 -16.33 3.39 -16.34
C TYR A 28 -16.03 3.10 -17.82
N GLN A 29 -14.77 3.21 -18.20
CA GLN A 29 -14.26 2.79 -19.50
C GLN A 29 -13.89 1.28 -19.49
N PRO A 30 -13.84 0.60 -20.66
CA PRO A 30 -13.57 -0.84 -20.72
C PRO A 30 -12.23 -1.25 -20.07
N GLY A 31 -12.31 -1.98 -18.95
CA GLY A 31 -11.17 -2.38 -18.12
C GLY A 31 -11.09 -1.65 -16.77
N GLN A 32 -11.82 -0.55 -16.58
CA GLN A 32 -12.01 0.09 -15.28
C GLN A 32 -13.07 -0.64 -14.43
N GLY A 33 -13.21 -0.22 -13.18
CA GLY A 33 -14.10 -0.81 -12.19
C GLY A 33 -14.07 -0.02 -10.88
N ILE A 34 -14.69 -0.56 -9.84
CA ILE A 34 -14.64 -0.03 -8.46
C ILE A 34 -14.38 -1.20 -7.50
N PRO A 35 -13.48 -1.08 -6.50
CA PRO A 35 -13.25 -2.14 -5.52
C PRO A 35 -14.54 -2.54 -4.75
N PRO A 36 -14.62 -3.76 -4.20
CA PRO A 36 -15.69 -4.13 -3.28
C PRO A 36 -15.73 -3.20 -2.06
N HIS A 37 -16.88 -2.60 -1.78
CA HIS A 37 -17.10 -1.68 -0.66
C HIS A 37 -18.56 -1.75 -0.17
N ILE A 38 -18.81 -1.20 1.01
CA ILE A 38 -20.15 -0.94 1.55
C ILE A 38 -20.31 0.59 1.61
N ASP A 39 -21.49 1.11 1.28
CA ASP A 39 -21.75 2.55 1.39
C ASP A 39 -21.92 2.94 2.87
N THR A 40 -21.22 3.99 3.31
CA THR A 40 -21.06 4.38 4.72
C THR A 40 -22.40 4.47 5.49
N HIS A 41 -22.46 3.82 6.66
CA HIS A 41 -23.72 3.62 7.38
C HIS A 41 -24.24 4.93 8.00
N SER A 42 -23.37 5.78 8.55
CA SER A 42 -23.75 7.11 9.07
C SER A 42 -24.23 8.08 7.98
N ALA A 43 -23.68 7.98 6.76
CA ALA A 43 -23.88 8.97 5.71
C ALA A 43 -25.23 8.84 5.00
N PHE A 44 -25.77 7.62 4.89
CA PHE A 44 -26.93 7.35 4.03
C PHE A 44 -28.02 6.50 4.71
N GLU A 45 -29.28 6.75 4.36
CA GLU A 45 -30.44 5.94 4.77
C GLU A 45 -30.50 4.58 4.05
N ASP A 46 -31.47 3.73 4.38
CA ASP A 46 -31.53 2.34 3.90
C ASP A 46 -31.48 2.19 2.38
N THR A 47 -32.34 2.93 1.67
CA THR A 47 -32.56 2.72 0.24
C THR A 47 -31.54 3.49 -0.62
N ILE A 48 -30.72 2.74 -1.36
CA ILE A 48 -29.72 3.25 -2.31
C ILE A 48 -30.09 2.72 -3.69
N ILE A 49 -30.27 3.59 -4.69
CA ILE A 49 -30.60 3.16 -6.06
C ILE A 49 -29.51 3.55 -7.06
N SER A 50 -29.20 2.68 -8.02
CA SER A 50 -28.20 2.96 -9.06
C SER A 50 -28.76 2.68 -10.46
N LEU A 51 -29.03 3.75 -11.21
CA LEU A 51 -29.40 3.70 -12.62
C LEU A 51 -28.17 3.41 -13.48
N SER A 52 -28.22 2.38 -14.31
CA SER A 52 -27.14 1.97 -15.24
C SER A 52 -27.43 2.43 -16.68
N LEU A 53 -26.52 3.20 -17.28
CA LEU A 53 -26.64 3.77 -18.63
C LEU A 53 -25.38 3.50 -19.49
N GLY A 54 -25.52 3.61 -20.81
CA GLY A 54 -24.46 3.24 -21.74
C GLY A 54 -24.39 1.72 -21.92
N ALA A 55 -23.24 1.11 -21.64
CA ALA A 55 -23.06 -0.34 -21.69
C ALA A 55 -23.49 -1.07 -20.39
N LYS A 56 -23.89 -2.34 -20.53
CA LYS A 56 -24.07 -3.25 -19.39
C LYS A 56 -22.74 -3.64 -18.73
N THR A 57 -22.80 -4.05 -17.46
CA THR A 57 -21.67 -4.59 -16.68
C THR A 57 -22.13 -5.72 -15.78
N VAL A 58 -21.21 -6.54 -15.28
CA VAL A 58 -21.43 -7.31 -14.05
C VAL A 58 -20.98 -6.47 -12.83
N MET A 59 -21.78 -6.54 -11.75
CA MET A 59 -21.45 -6.07 -10.41
C MET A 59 -21.34 -7.29 -9.48
N ASP A 60 -20.24 -7.37 -8.75
CA ASP A 60 -19.87 -8.50 -7.90
C ASP A 60 -20.23 -8.17 -6.44
N PHE A 61 -21.25 -8.85 -5.89
CA PHE A 61 -21.62 -8.77 -4.47
C PHE A 61 -20.92 -9.88 -3.66
N LYS A 62 -20.49 -9.55 -2.44
CA LYS A 62 -19.81 -10.46 -1.50
C LYS A 62 -20.25 -10.23 -0.06
N HIS A 63 -20.65 -11.32 0.59
CA HIS A 63 -21.06 -11.36 1.99
C HIS A 63 -19.90 -11.77 2.90
N THR A 64 -20.01 -11.49 4.20
CA THR A 64 -18.97 -11.73 5.21
C THR A 64 -18.68 -13.22 5.46
N ASP A 65 -19.69 -14.08 5.42
CA ASP A 65 -19.52 -15.56 5.44
C ASP A 65 -18.84 -16.14 4.18
N GLY A 66 -18.54 -15.28 3.19
CA GLY A 66 -17.83 -15.65 1.98
C GLY A 66 -18.71 -16.07 0.81
N ARG A 67 -20.05 -16.04 0.92
CA ARG A 67 -20.97 -16.10 -0.23
C ARG A 67 -20.69 -14.95 -1.21
N SER A 68 -20.88 -15.19 -2.50
CA SER A 68 -20.73 -14.17 -3.54
C SER A 68 -21.77 -14.37 -4.64
N VAL A 69 -22.26 -13.25 -5.19
CA VAL A 69 -23.31 -13.21 -6.21
C VAL A 69 -22.89 -12.17 -7.27
N SER A 70 -22.60 -12.61 -8.49
CA SER A 70 -22.33 -11.71 -9.61
C SER A 70 -23.65 -11.38 -10.32
N VAL A 71 -24.08 -10.12 -10.24
CA VAL A 71 -25.32 -9.59 -10.80
C VAL A 71 -25.04 -8.87 -12.11
N VAL A 72 -25.72 -9.28 -13.19
CA VAL A 72 -25.72 -8.55 -14.47
C VAL A 72 -26.57 -7.29 -14.31
N LEU A 73 -25.99 -6.13 -14.63
CA LEU A 73 -26.66 -4.83 -14.67
C LEU A 73 -26.79 -4.36 -16.13
N PRO A 74 -27.96 -4.52 -16.77
CA PRO A 74 -28.22 -4.03 -18.12
C PRO A 74 -28.13 -2.51 -18.25
N ALA A 75 -28.04 -2.04 -19.50
CA ALA A 75 -28.35 -0.65 -19.80
C ALA A 75 -29.84 -0.36 -19.53
N ARG A 76 -30.17 0.85 -19.08
CA ARG A 76 -31.54 1.30 -18.74
C ARG A 76 -32.17 0.57 -17.54
N SER A 77 -31.37 -0.12 -16.71
CA SER A 77 -31.83 -0.79 -15.47
C SER A 77 -31.56 0.07 -14.22
N VAL A 78 -32.44 -0.04 -13.22
CA VAL A 78 -32.22 0.50 -11.87
C VAL A 78 -31.95 -0.66 -10.92
N LEU A 79 -30.79 -0.66 -10.28
CA LEU A 79 -30.47 -1.51 -9.14
C LEU A 79 -31.02 -0.86 -7.87
N VAL A 80 -31.72 -1.63 -7.02
CA VAL A 80 -32.27 -1.16 -5.73
C VAL A 80 -31.60 -1.90 -4.56
N MET A 81 -30.73 -1.18 -3.86
CA MET A 81 -29.99 -1.52 -2.64
C MET A 81 -30.84 -1.36 -1.36
N THR A 82 -31.23 -2.41 -0.61
CA THR A 82 -31.93 -2.28 0.70
C THR A 82 -31.53 -3.36 1.70
N GLY A 83 -31.64 -3.07 3.01
CA GLY A 83 -31.43 -4.02 4.10
C GLY A 83 -30.05 -4.68 4.09
N GLU A 84 -30.02 -6.01 4.20
CA GLU A 84 -28.77 -6.81 4.19
C GLU A 84 -27.91 -6.52 2.94
N SER A 85 -28.53 -6.42 1.76
CA SER A 85 -27.84 -6.29 0.46
C SER A 85 -27.04 -5.00 0.27
N ARG A 86 -27.23 -4.00 1.15
CA ARG A 86 -26.52 -2.72 1.11
C ARG A 86 -25.75 -2.38 2.40
N TYR A 87 -26.09 -3.02 3.52
CA TYR A 87 -25.51 -2.76 4.85
C TYR A 87 -24.75 -3.98 5.43
N LEU A 88 -24.58 -5.07 4.66
CA LEU A 88 -23.73 -6.21 5.04
C LEU A 88 -23.03 -6.85 3.84
N TRP A 89 -23.67 -6.88 2.67
CA TRP A 89 -23.00 -7.26 1.43
C TRP A 89 -22.16 -6.11 0.90
N SER A 90 -20.87 -6.36 0.69
CA SER A 90 -20.01 -5.48 -0.11
C SER A 90 -20.32 -5.64 -1.59
N HIS A 91 -20.25 -4.55 -2.35
CA HIS A 91 -20.55 -4.50 -3.78
C HIS A 91 -19.39 -3.85 -4.54
N GLY A 92 -19.11 -4.30 -5.75
CA GLY A 92 -18.03 -3.74 -6.57
C GLY A 92 -18.14 -4.11 -8.04
N ILE A 93 -17.32 -3.49 -8.89
CA ILE A 93 -17.21 -3.84 -10.31
C ILE A 93 -15.76 -4.22 -10.54
N THR A 94 -15.47 -5.52 -10.65
CA THR A 94 -14.10 -5.99 -10.91
C THR A 94 -13.52 -5.33 -12.18
N PRO A 95 -12.28 -4.78 -12.17
CA PRO A 95 -11.64 -4.21 -13.36
C PRO A 95 -11.33 -5.27 -14.42
N ARG A 96 -12.20 -5.38 -15.44
CA ARG A 96 -12.08 -6.34 -16.56
C ARG A 96 -12.62 -5.75 -17.86
N LYS A 97 -12.13 -6.25 -19.01
CA LYS A 97 -12.59 -5.84 -20.36
C LYS A 97 -13.72 -6.70 -20.92
N PHE A 98 -13.95 -7.87 -20.34
CA PHE A 98 -14.99 -8.83 -20.72
C PHE A 98 -15.64 -9.38 -19.45
N ASP A 99 -16.96 -9.58 -19.50
CA ASP A 99 -17.74 -10.29 -18.48
C ASP A 99 -18.18 -11.67 -19.02
N VAL A 100 -18.34 -12.64 -18.12
CA VAL A 100 -19.03 -13.91 -18.43
C VAL A 100 -20.49 -13.72 -18.08
N VAL A 101 -21.39 -14.05 -19.00
CA VAL A 101 -22.86 -13.89 -18.84
C VAL A 101 -23.59 -15.10 -19.45
N PRO A 102 -24.83 -15.42 -19.02
CA PRO A 102 -25.65 -16.42 -19.69
C PRO A 102 -25.92 -16.09 -21.16
N VAL A 103 -26.10 -17.12 -21.97
CA VAL A 103 -26.48 -17.02 -23.40
C VAL A 103 -27.96 -16.64 -23.59
N GLY A 104 -28.81 -16.98 -22.62
CA GLY A 104 -30.19 -16.48 -22.57
C GLY A 104 -30.26 -15.02 -22.08
N ASP A 105 -31.09 -14.20 -22.74
CA ASP A 105 -31.47 -12.85 -22.31
C ASP A 105 -30.32 -11.89 -21.97
N ALA A 106 -29.48 -11.59 -22.96
CA ALA A 106 -28.38 -10.62 -22.84
C ALA A 106 -28.78 -9.19 -22.40
N GLU A 107 -30.07 -8.85 -22.36
CA GLU A 107 -30.61 -7.56 -21.89
C GLU A 107 -31.28 -7.62 -20.49
N LYS A 108 -31.44 -8.79 -19.85
CA LYS A 108 -32.10 -8.91 -18.53
C LYS A 108 -31.12 -8.90 -17.36
N ALA A 109 -31.56 -8.35 -16.23
CA ALA A 109 -30.87 -8.51 -14.96
C ALA A 109 -30.94 -9.98 -14.52
N SER A 110 -29.79 -10.56 -14.19
CA SER A 110 -29.63 -11.99 -13.92
C SER A 110 -28.47 -12.25 -12.96
N ILE A 111 -28.54 -13.35 -12.23
CA ILE A 111 -27.44 -13.84 -11.38
C ILE A 111 -26.61 -14.83 -12.20
N VAL A 112 -25.31 -14.60 -12.27
CA VAL A 112 -24.36 -15.53 -12.89
C VAL A 112 -24.05 -16.63 -11.88
N SER A 113 -24.71 -17.79 -12.00
CA SER A 113 -24.40 -19.01 -11.25
C SER A 113 -23.61 -19.99 -12.12
N GLY A 114 -22.80 -20.85 -11.50
CA GLY A 114 -21.91 -21.77 -12.22
C GLY A 114 -22.60 -22.92 -12.94
N ASP A 115 -23.81 -23.28 -12.51
CA ASP A 115 -24.49 -24.52 -12.89
C ASP A 115 -25.67 -24.31 -13.86
N SER A 116 -25.87 -23.09 -14.37
CA SER A 116 -27.07 -22.70 -15.15
C SER A 116 -26.78 -22.33 -16.61
N GLY A 117 -26.76 -23.34 -17.48
CA GLY A 117 -26.88 -23.19 -18.94
C GLY A 117 -25.64 -22.65 -19.66
N ASP A 118 -25.78 -22.43 -20.97
CA ASP A 118 -24.68 -21.95 -21.82
C ASP A 118 -24.20 -20.55 -21.39
N LEU A 119 -22.88 -20.37 -21.32
CA LEU A 119 -22.22 -19.12 -20.94
C LEU A 119 -21.46 -18.50 -22.12
N THR A 120 -21.43 -17.17 -22.21
CA THR A 120 -20.75 -16.42 -23.26
C THR A 120 -19.96 -15.22 -22.73
N LEU A 121 -19.00 -14.74 -23.52
CA LEU A 121 -18.14 -13.60 -23.19
C LEU A 121 -18.70 -12.31 -23.79
N HIS A 122 -19.08 -11.37 -22.93
CA HIS A 122 -19.55 -10.05 -23.33
C HIS A 122 -18.46 -8.98 -23.13
N LYS A 123 -18.04 -8.32 -24.21
CA LYS A 123 -17.07 -7.21 -24.18
C LYS A 123 -17.70 -5.96 -23.53
N ARG A 124 -17.06 -5.39 -22.51
CA ARG A 124 -17.54 -4.14 -21.89
C ARG A 124 -17.39 -2.96 -22.85
N GLY A 125 -18.41 -2.10 -22.88
CA GLY A 125 -18.35 -0.75 -23.42
C GLY A 125 -18.24 0.29 -22.30
N THR A 126 -18.34 1.58 -22.64
CA THR A 126 -18.41 2.66 -21.65
C THR A 126 -19.75 2.62 -20.91
N ARG A 127 -19.72 2.56 -19.58
CA ARG A 127 -20.90 2.60 -18.70
C ARG A 127 -20.88 3.89 -17.88
N THR A 128 -22.01 4.56 -17.78
CA THR A 128 -22.24 5.64 -16.80
C THR A 128 -23.31 5.17 -15.82
N SER A 129 -23.17 5.47 -14.53
CA SER A 129 -24.22 5.19 -13.55
C SER A 129 -24.47 6.33 -12.60
N PHE A 130 -25.75 6.55 -12.30
CA PHE A 130 -26.28 7.57 -11.41
C PHE A 130 -26.75 6.86 -10.14
N THR A 131 -25.95 6.94 -9.07
CA THR A 131 -26.30 6.37 -7.76
C THR A 131 -26.91 7.45 -6.89
N PHE A 132 -28.19 7.30 -6.56
CA PHE A 132 -28.96 8.22 -5.73
C PHE A 132 -29.10 7.68 -4.31
N ARG A 133 -28.95 8.57 -3.32
CA ARG A 133 -29.01 8.24 -1.89
C ARG A 133 -29.72 9.33 -1.11
N LYS A 134 -30.31 8.97 0.02
CA LYS A 134 -30.84 9.90 0.99
C LYS A 134 -29.79 10.13 2.09
N VAL A 135 -29.39 11.38 2.31
CA VAL A 135 -28.41 11.72 3.35
C VAL A 135 -29.04 11.54 4.73
N ARG A 136 -28.46 10.62 5.51
CA ARG A 136 -28.87 10.32 6.88
C ARG A 136 -28.46 11.46 7.80
N ARG A 137 -29.33 11.79 8.78
CA ARG A 137 -29.13 12.91 9.73
C ARG A 137 -29.01 12.47 11.20
N THR A 138 -29.23 11.19 11.48
CA THR A 138 -29.13 10.56 12.80
C THR A 138 -28.19 9.35 12.71
N PRO A 139 -27.46 8.99 13.79
CA PRO A 139 -26.63 7.78 13.80
C PRO A 139 -27.40 6.55 13.29
N CYS A 140 -26.73 5.68 12.54
CA CYS A 140 -27.30 4.41 12.10
C CYS A 140 -27.39 3.39 13.25
N ASP A 141 -28.45 2.59 13.20
CA ASP A 141 -29.02 1.74 14.24
C ASP A 141 -29.41 0.36 13.69
N CYS A 142 -28.85 -0.02 12.53
CA CYS A 142 -29.23 -1.22 11.78
C CYS A 142 -28.77 -2.52 12.45
N ALA A 143 -29.40 -3.65 12.10
CA ALA A 143 -29.09 -4.99 12.63
C ALA A 143 -27.68 -5.57 12.27
N PHE A 144 -26.76 -4.75 11.75
CA PHE A 144 -25.43 -5.14 11.26
C PHE A 144 -24.31 -4.32 11.95
N PRO A 145 -24.19 -4.34 13.30
CA PRO A 145 -23.24 -3.50 14.02
C PRO A 145 -21.78 -3.73 13.64
N SER A 146 -21.42 -4.97 13.27
CA SER A 146 -20.04 -5.39 12.91
C SER A 146 -19.44 -4.73 11.66
N VAL A 147 -20.22 -3.94 10.92
CA VAL A 147 -19.79 -3.17 9.73
C VAL A 147 -20.37 -1.74 9.74
N CYS A 148 -20.98 -1.31 10.85
CA CYS A 148 -21.75 -0.07 10.92
C CYS A 148 -21.00 1.01 11.70
N ASP A 149 -20.43 1.99 11.00
CA ASP A 149 -19.61 3.07 11.56
C ASP A 149 -20.34 4.00 12.57
N SER A 150 -21.66 3.88 12.70
CA SER A 150 -22.44 4.54 13.77
C SER A 150 -22.67 3.70 15.04
N GLN A 151 -22.36 2.40 15.01
CA GLN A 151 -22.57 1.43 16.09
C GLN A 151 -21.28 0.75 16.54
N SER A 152 -20.25 0.72 15.68
CA SER A 152 -18.87 0.89 16.13
C SER A 152 -18.87 2.01 17.18
N SER A 153 -18.50 1.66 18.41
CA SER A 153 -18.48 2.62 19.51
C SER A 153 -17.49 3.76 19.21
N PRO A 154 -17.64 4.94 19.83
CA PRO A 154 -16.57 5.93 19.86
C PRO A 154 -15.38 5.37 20.68
N GLY A 155 -14.56 4.54 20.02
CA GLY A 155 -13.67 3.58 20.66
C GLY A 155 -13.83 2.13 20.18
N ASP A 156 -14.20 1.88 18.92
CA ASP A 156 -14.04 0.57 18.28
C ASP A 156 -12.55 0.34 17.92
N PRO A 157 -11.84 -0.61 18.56
CA PRO A 157 -10.42 -0.83 18.31
C PRO A 157 -10.14 -1.55 16.98
N SER A 158 -11.15 -1.94 16.19
CA SER A 158 -10.95 -2.67 14.94
C SER A 158 -10.38 -1.81 13.80
N SER A 159 -10.53 -0.48 13.88
CA SER A 159 -10.06 0.48 12.88
C SER A 159 -8.82 1.20 13.41
N PRO A 160 -7.59 0.74 13.11
CA PRO A 160 -6.38 1.28 13.72
C PRO A 160 -6.15 2.73 13.30
N SER A 161 -5.82 3.58 14.28
CA SER A 161 -5.53 5.01 14.08
C SER A 161 -4.04 5.29 14.07
N VAL A 162 -3.66 6.51 13.66
CA VAL A 162 -2.34 7.07 13.96
C VAL A 162 -2.15 7.05 15.49
N PRO A 163 -1.00 6.57 16.02
CA PRO A 163 -0.77 6.46 17.47
C PRO A 163 -0.60 7.84 18.12
N GLN A 164 -0.99 7.97 19.39
CA GLN A 164 -0.89 9.22 20.16
C GLN A 164 0.10 9.16 21.32
N SER A 165 0.60 7.97 21.64
CA SER A 165 1.65 7.71 22.62
C SER A 165 2.58 6.59 22.14
N ASP A 166 3.76 6.47 22.76
CA ASP A 166 4.69 5.36 22.50
C ASP A 166 4.07 3.98 22.79
N ARG A 167 3.13 3.91 23.75
CA ARG A 167 2.36 2.69 24.02
C ARG A 167 1.46 2.31 22.84
N ASP A 168 0.72 3.27 22.30
CA ASP A 168 -0.16 3.03 21.14
C ASP A 168 0.66 2.62 19.92
N ALA A 169 1.81 3.28 19.74
CA ALA A 169 2.79 2.99 18.68
C ALA A 169 3.32 1.56 18.79
N SER A 170 3.78 1.16 19.98
CA SER A 170 4.25 -0.20 20.27
C SER A 170 3.15 -1.25 20.06
N CYS A 171 1.90 -0.96 20.44
CA CYS A 171 0.76 -1.85 20.17
C CYS A 171 0.45 -1.97 18.67
N LEU A 172 0.46 -0.86 17.92
CA LEU A 172 0.23 -0.84 16.48
C LEU A 172 1.33 -1.60 15.73
N GLU A 173 2.59 -1.39 16.10
CA GLU A 173 3.76 -2.10 15.57
C GLU A 173 3.71 -3.60 15.89
N ASN A 174 3.31 -3.97 17.11
CA ASN A 174 3.14 -5.37 17.47
C ASN A 174 2.08 -6.08 16.59
N GLU A 175 0.94 -5.44 16.36
CA GLU A 175 -0.15 -6.02 15.58
C GLU A 175 0.12 -6.00 14.07
N PHE A 176 0.48 -4.85 13.52
CA PHE A 176 0.59 -4.60 12.08
C PHE A 176 2.04 -4.61 11.56
N VAL A 177 3.03 -4.99 12.37
CA VAL A 177 4.40 -5.28 11.90
C VAL A 177 4.88 -6.62 12.43
N HIS A 178 5.03 -6.78 13.75
CA HIS A 178 5.74 -7.92 14.34
C HIS A 178 5.02 -9.24 14.09
N LYS A 179 3.74 -9.36 14.48
CA LYS A 179 2.92 -10.55 14.18
C LYS A 179 2.88 -10.85 12.69
N VAL A 180 2.70 -9.82 11.86
CA VAL A 180 2.56 -9.99 10.41
C VAL A 180 3.84 -10.52 9.77
N TYR A 181 5.03 -10.05 10.18
CA TYR A 181 6.28 -10.60 9.66
C TYR A 181 6.54 -12.03 10.13
N GLU A 182 6.17 -12.37 11.36
CA GLU A 182 6.26 -13.74 11.89
C GLU A 182 5.43 -14.72 11.04
N GLU A 183 4.16 -14.39 10.76
CA GLU A 183 3.24 -15.18 9.94
C GLU A 183 3.68 -15.32 8.47
N ILE A 184 4.23 -14.26 7.85
CA ILE A 184 4.58 -14.27 6.42
C ILE A 184 6.03 -14.66 6.13
N ALA A 185 6.87 -14.91 7.15
CA ALA A 185 8.33 -15.04 7.03
C ALA A 185 8.80 -15.94 5.88
N SER A 186 8.21 -17.13 5.74
CA SER A 186 8.54 -18.10 4.67
C SER A 186 8.19 -17.59 3.26
N HIS A 187 6.97 -17.04 3.08
CA HIS A 187 6.53 -16.44 1.81
C HIS A 187 7.26 -15.13 1.49
N PHE A 188 7.71 -14.39 2.50
CA PHE A 188 8.59 -13.24 2.32
C PHE A 188 9.98 -13.68 1.85
N SER A 189 10.59 -14.66 2.53
CA SER A 189 11.94 -15.13 2.20
C SER A 189 12.05 -15.65 0.77
N SER A 190 11.11 -16.51 0.36
CA SER A 190 11.05 -17.12 -0.98
C SER A 190 10.76 -16.14 -2.14
N THR A 191 10.41 -14.88 -1.85
CA THR A 191 10.07 -13.88 -2.86
C THR A 191 11.06 -12.70 -2.94
N ARG A 192 12.13 -12.68 -2.13
CA ARG A 192 12.95 -11.47 -1.89
C ARG A 192 14.48 -11.61 -2.04
N HIS A 193 14.95 -12.56 -2.84
CA HIS A 193 16.39 -12.84 -2.98
C HIS A 193 17.24 -11.72 -3.62
N SER A 194 16.80 -11.06 -4.70
CA SER A 194 17.67 -10.17 -5.49
C SER A 194 18.12 -8.91 -4.72
N PRO A 195 19.43 -8.68 -4.50
CA PRO A 195 19.94 -7.49 -3.81
C PRO A 195 19.77 -6.20 -4.65
N TRP A 196 19.86 -5.05 -3.98
CA TRP A 196 19.78 -3.73 -4.60
C TRP A 196 21.20 -3.26 -4.93
N PRO A 197 21.54 -2.89 -6.18
CA PRO A 197 22.92 -2.62 -6.58
C PRO A 197 23.66 -1.65 -5.64
N ARG A 198 23.06 -0.50 -5.33
CA ARG A 198 23.66 0.51 -4.43
C ARG A 198 23.94 0.03 -3.00
N VAL A 199 23.20 -0.98 -2.51
CA VAL A 199 23.49 -1.63 -1.22
C VAL A 199 24.67 -2.60 -1.36
N VAL A 200 24.78 -3.31 -2.49
CA VAL A 200 25.96 -4.12 -2.82
C VAL A 200 27.20 -3.23 -2.98
N ASP A 201 27.10 -2.12 -3.71
CA ASP A 201 28.19 -1.16 -3.94
C ASP A 201 28.73 -0.61 -2.59
N PHE A 202 27.84 -0.23 -1.68
CA PHE A 202 28.19 0.19 -0.31
C PHE A 202 28.94 -0.90 0.45
N LEU A 203 28.41 -2.13 0.49
CA LEU A 203 29.03 -3.27 1.17
C LEU A 203 30.37 -3.69 0.55
N GLN A 204 30.51 -3.56 -0.77
CA GLN A 204 31.77 -3.81 -1.48
C GLN A 204 32.82 -2.75 -1.14
N SER A 205 32.44 -1.49 -0.91
CA SER A 205 33.35 -0.41 -0.55
C SER A 205 33.93 -0.48 0.87
N LEU A 206 33.35 -1.28 1.77
CA LEU A 206 33.86 -1.49 3.12
C LEU A 206 35.22 -2.23 3.10
N PRO A 207 36.18 -1.89 3.98
CA PRO A 207 37.48 -2.56 4.00
C PRO A 207 37.37 -4.03 4.45
N THR A 208 38.33 -4.86 4.04
CA THR A 208 38.48 -6.25 4.51
C THR A 208 38.66 -6.28 6.02
N GLY A 209 37.91 -7.15 6.70
CA GLY A 209 37.88 -7.24 8.17
C GLY A 209 36.95 -6.25 8.87
N ALA A 210 36.16 -5.45 8.14
CA ALA A 210 35.20 -4.53 8.74
C ALA A 210 34.03 -5.25 9.45
N ILE A 211 33.59 -4.68 10.57
CA ILE A 211 32.44 -5.16 11.36
C ILE A 211 31.16 -4.50 10.84
N LEU A 212 30.20 -5.33 10.42
CA LEU A 212 28.92 -4.91 9.84
C LEU A 212 27.75 -5.34 10.74
N ALA A 213 26.86 -4.41 11.07
CA ALA A 213 25.53 -4.71 11.60
C ALA A 213 24.44 -4.59 10.51
N ASP A 214 23.67 -5.65 10.25
CA ASP A 214 22.47 -5.63 9.40
C ASP A 214 21.23 -5.59 10.31
N VAL A 215 20.71 -4.39 10.56
CA VAL A 215 19.65 -4.13 11.56
C VAL A 215 18.29 -4.18 10.87
N GLY A 216 17.52 -5.24 11.17
CA GLY A 216 16.37 -5.66 10.38
C GLY A 216 16.79 -6.44 9.12
N CYS A 217 17.71 -7.40 9.30
CA CYS A 217 18.30 -8.20 8.23
C CYS A 217 17.30 -9.11 7.46
N GLY A 218 16.09 -9.29 7.99
CA GLY A 218 15.05 -10.14 7.42
C GLY A 218 15.55 -11.56 7.20
N ASN A 219 15.53 -12.04 5.95
CA ASN A 219 16.06 -13.35 5.58
C ASN A 219 17.57 -13.37 5.29
N GLY A 220 18.35 -12.45 5.86
CA GLY A 220 19.81 -12.43 5.78
C GLY A 220 20.31 -12.08 4.38
N LYS A 221 19.54 -11.27 3.67
CA LYS A 221 19.69 -11.02 2.23
C LYS A 221 21.03 -10.38 1.85
N TYR A 222 21.59 -9.57 2.74
CA TYR A 222 22.85 -8.86 2.53
C TYR A 222 24.03 -9.50 3.28
N LEU A 223 23.73 -10.41 4.22
CA LEU A 223 24.72 -11.23 4.91
C LEU A 223 25.42 -12.17 3.90
N GLY A 224 26.73 -12.33 4.05
CA GLY A 224 27.55 -13.17 3.16
C GLY A 224 27.81 -12.62 1.74
N LEU A 225 27.27 -11.45 1.36
CA LEU A 225 27.55 -10.86 0.03
C LEU A 225 29.01 -10.46 -0.19
N LYS A 226 29.75 -10.20 0.89
CA LYS A 226 31.21 -10.04 0.91
C LYS A 226 31.76 -10.91 2.03
N GLN A 227 32.58 -11.90 1.68
CA GLN A 227 33.10 -12.90 2.61
C GLN A 227 34.08 -12.31 3.64
N ASP A 228 34.73 -11.20 3.28
CA ASP A 228 35.70 -10.47 4.08
C ASP A 228 35.11 -9.64 5.25
N LEU A 229 33.80 -9.68 5.49
CA LEU A 229 33.12 -8.86 6.50
C LEU A 229 32.72 -9.70 7.73
N PHE A 230 33.00 -9.17 8.92
CA PHE A 230 32.43 -9.70 10.16
C PHE A 230 31.00 -9.17 10.33
N ALA A 231 30.08 -9.77 9.58
CA ALA A 231 28.68 -9.38 9.54
C ALA A 231 27.85 -10.10 10.62
N VAL A 232 27.11 -9.31 11.41
CA VAL A 232 26.07 -9.78 12.35
C VAL A 232 24.74 -9.15 11.96
N GLY A 233 23.71 -9.98 11.77
CA GLY A 233 22.35 -9.49 11.54
C GLY A 233 21.51 -9.50 12.82
N CYS A 234 20.52 -8.61 12.91
CA CYS A 234 19.40 -8.80 13.84
C CYS A 234 18.07 -8.57 13.13
N ASP A 235 17.01 -9.22 13.62
CA ASP A 235 15.64 -8.96 13.20
C ASP A 235 14.67 -9.16 14.39
N ARG A 236 13.47 -8.58 14.30
CA ARG A 236 12.45 -8.65 15.34
C ARG A 236 11.60 -9.92 15.25
N SER A 237 11.57 -10.55 14.08
CA SER A 237 10.88 -11.82 13.81
C SER A 237 11.79 -13.02 14.09
N ARG A 238 11.31 -13.99 14.89
CA ARG A 238 12.04 -15.22 15.23
C ARG A 238 12.17 -16.09 13.99
N ASN A 239 11.07 -16.31 13.27
CA ASN A 239 11.03 -17.06 12.01
C ASN A 239 12.00 -16.52 10.93
N LEU A 240 12.21 -15.20 10.83
CA LEU A 240 13.18 -14.63 9.88
C LEU A 240 14.64 -14.85 10.32
N VAL A 241 14.93 -14.77 11.63
CA VAL A 241 16.25 -15.10 12.19
C VAL A 241 16.55 -16.61 12.08
N ASP A 242 15.55 -17.49 12.20
CA ASP A 242 15.74 -18.93 12.00
C ASP A 242 16.12 -19.29 10.55
N ILE A 243 15.47 -18.66 9.57
CA ILE A 243 15.83 -18.76 8.13
C ILE A 243 17.27 -18.27 7.86
N CYS A 244 17.80 -17.37 8.68
CA CYS A 244 19.20 -16.95 8.64
C CYS A 244 20.15 -17.96 9.32
N GLY A 245 19.71 -18.59 10.42
CA GLY A 245 20.42 -19.67 11.11
C GLY A 245 20.59 -20.92 10.23
N GLU A 246 19.55 -21.30 9.46
CA GLU A 246 19.62 -22.34 8.43
C GLU A 246 20.71 -22.06 7.38
N ARG A 247 21.00 -20.78 7.12
CA ARG A 247 22.05 -20.31 6.19
C ARG A 247 23.42 -20.12 6.85
N SER A 248 23.55 -20.54 8.12
CA SER A 248 24.76 -20.39 8.94
C SER A 248 25.24 -18.95 9.15
N PHE A 249 24.35 -17.96 8.98
CA PHE A 249 24.67 -16.56 9.25
C PHE A 249 24.73 -16.27 10.75
N GLN A 250 25.58 -15.33 11.16
CA GLN A 250 25.63 -14.86 12.55
C GLN A 250 24.48 -13.87 12.76
N VAL A 251 23.44 -14.30 13.47
CA VAL A 251 22.21 -13.53 13.66
C VAL A 251 21.62 -13.69 15.07
N LEU A 252 20.85 -12.69 15.50
CA LEU A 252 20.13 -12.68 16.77
C LEU A 252 18.74 -12.06 16.63
N VAL A 253 17.82 -12.41 17.54
CA VAL A 253 16.53 -11.71 17.65
C VAL A 253 16.70 -10.52 18.58
N SER A 254 16.37 -9.32 18.12
CA SER A 254 16.30 -8.11 18.95
C SER A 254 15.27 -7.13 18.43
N ASP A 255 15.03 -6.06 19.18
CA ASP A 255 14.45 -4.86 18.60
C ASP A 255 15.50 -4.10 17.78
N ALA A 256 15.06 -3.23 16.87
CA ALA A 256 15.94 -2.31 16.14
C ALA A 256 16.05 -0.94 16.85
N LEU A 257 15.29 -0.74 17.94
CA LEU A 257 15.46 0.36 18.89
C LEU A 257 16.48 0.04 20.01
N GLU A 258 16.75 -1.23 20.26
CA GLU A 258 17.70 -1.70 21.29
C GLU A 258 18.39 -3.00 20.80
N VAL A 259 19.52 -2.83 20.13
CA VAL A 259 20.33 -3.91 19.57
C VAL A 259 21.39 -4.33 20.62
N PRO A 260 21.49 -5.62 21.01
CA PRO A 260 22.37 -6.12 22.08
C PRO A 260 23.86 -6.19 21.68
N LEU A 261 24.33 -5.20 20.91
CA LEU A 261 25.72 -4.98 20.54
C LEU A 261 26.27 -3.76 21.29
N ARG A 262 27.57 -3.80 21.62
CA ARG A 262 28.25 -2.70 22.32
C ARG A 262 28.29 -1.43 21.46
N SER A 263 28.20 -0.27 22.09
CA SER A 263 28.35 1.02 21.41
C SER A 263 29.75 1.15 20.81
N GLY A 264 29.88 1.76 19.63
CA GLY A 264 31.18 2.10 19.06
C GLY A 264 31.98 0.94 18.45
N ILE A 265 31.36 -0.19 18.11
CA ILE A 265 32.08 -1.37 17.57
C ILE A 265 31.97 -1.55 16.05
N CYS A 266 30.94 -1.02 15.41
CA CYS A 266 30.67 -1.29 13.99
C CYS A 266 31.42 -0.32 13.08
N ASP A 267 32.08 -0.82 12.05
CA ASP A 267 32.54 -0.04 10.90
C ASP A 267 31.35 0.45 10.07
N ALA A 268 30.35 -0.41 9.91
CA ALA A 268 29.16 -0.11 9.14
C ALA A 268 27.89 -0.66 9.79
N CYS A 269 26.79 0.05 9.58
CA CYS A 269 25.44 -0.42 9.85
C CYS A 269 24.62 -0.31 8.56
N ILE A 270 23.73 -1.26 8.31
CA ILE A 270 22.68 -1.12 7.28
C ILE A 270 21.30 -1.34 7.90
N SER A 271 20.30 -0.61 7.40
CA SER A 271 18.90 -0.73 7.79
C SER A 271 18.05 -0.53 6.54
N ILE A 272 17.68 -1.64 5.90
CA ILE A 272 17.18 -1.63 4.51
C ILE A 272 15.70 -2.02 4.45
N ALA A 273 14.82 -1.02 4.32
CA ALA A 273 13.37 -1.15 4.43
C ALA A 273 12.90 -1.68 5.80
N VAL A 274 13.32 -0.95 6.84
CA VAL A 274 13.06 -1.27 8.26
C VAL A 274 12.43 -0.09 9.00
N ILE A 275 13.09 1.07 9.04
CA ILE A 275 12.67 2.23 9.87
C ILE A 275 11.27 2.76 9.52
N HIS A 276 10.79 2.58 8.28
CA HIS A 276 9.41 2.90 7.90
C HIS A 276 8.32 2.06 8.61
N HIS A 277 8.69 1.07 9.42
CA HIS A 277 7.75 0.32 10.23
C HIS A 277 7.51 0.94 11.62
N PHE A 278 8.34 1.90 12.07
CA PHE A 278 8.09 2.62 13.32
C PHE A 278 7.06 3.74 13.13
N SER A 279 6.07 3.75 14.01
CA SER A 279 4.78 4.42 13.81
C SER A 279 4.67 5.84 14.39
N THR A 280 5.71 6.29 15.10
CA THR A 280 5.89 7.69 15.50
C THR A 280 7.23 8.22 15.01
N LYS A 281 7.35 9.54 14.86
CA LYS A 281 8.60 10.19 14.47
C LYS A 281 9.71 9.90 15.48
N GLU A 282 9.35 9.85 16.76
CA GLU A 282 10.23 9.64 17.90
C GLU A 282 10.85 8.24 17.87
N ARG A 283 10.07 7.21 17.51
CA ARG A 283 10.57 5.84 17.34
C ARG A 283 11.41 5.70 16.07
N ARG A 284 11.06 6.38 14.97
CA ARG A 284 11.91 6.48 13.76
C ARG A 284 13.26 7.14 14.07
N LEU A 285 13.27 8.22 14.87
CA LEU A 285 14.49 8.90 15.31
C LEU A 285 15.33 8.03 16.26
N ALA A 286 14.69 7.31 17.18
CA ALA A 286 15.37 6.38 18.10
C ALA A 286 16.11 5.27 17.33
N ALA A 287 15.50 4.70 16.28
CA ALA A 287 16.16 3.72 15.42
C ALA A 287 17.43 4.29 14.73
N ILE A 288 17.40 5.54 14.25
CA ILE A 288 18.58 6.19 13.65
C ILE A 288 19.66 6.44 14.72
N LYS A 289 19.27 6.90 15.92
CA LYS A 289 20.17 7.08 17.06
C LYS A 289 20.82 5.76 17.49
N GLU A 290 20.10 4.65 17.41
CA GLU A 290 20.61 3.32 17.71
C GLU A 290 21.66 2.85 16.69
N LEU A 291 21.41 3.02 15.38
CA LEU A 291 22.44 2.79 14.35
C LEU A 291 23.71 3.61 14.62
N VAL A 292 23.57 4.87 15.01
CA VAL A 292 24.68 5.78 15.34
C VAL A 292 25.36 5.40 16.67
N ARG A 293 24.65 4.80 17.63
CA ARG A 293 25.25 4.22 18.85
C ARG A 293 26.21 3.08 18.51
N LEU A 294 25.80 2.17 17.63
CA LEU A 294 26.58 1.01 17.21
C LEU A 294 27.87 1.38 16.46
N LEU A 295 27.83 2.41 15.62
CA LEU A 295 28.97 2.87 14.83
C LEU A 295 30.14 3.37 15.69
N ARG A 296 31.36 3.01 15.27
CA ARG A 296 32.60 3.65 15.72
C ARG A 296 32.80 5.03 15.05
N PRO A 297 33.64 5.93 15.60
CA PRO A 297 34.06 7.14 14.89
C PRO A 297 34.56 6.87 13.46
N GLY A 298 34.08 7.64 12.48
CA GLY A 298 34.31 7.42 11.04
C GLY A 298 33.50 6.27 10.41
N GLY A 299 32.75 5.49 11.21
CA GLY A 299 31.87 4.42 10.75
C GLY A 299 30.62 4.95 10.05
N LYS A 300 29.99 4.12 9.20
CA LYS A 300 28.94 4.56 8.25
C LYS A 300 27.64 3.77 8.33
N ALA A 301 26.51 4.47 8.41
CA ALA A 301 25.19 3.85 8.33
C ALA A 301 24.56 4.08 6.95
N LEU A 302 24.04 3.03 6.32
CA LEU A 302 23.19 3.14 5.13
C LEU A 302 21.73 2.81 5.47
N ILE A 303 20.84 3.79 5.27
CA ILE A 303 19.41 3.68 5.55
C ILE A 303 18.64 3.72 4.22
N TYR A 304 17.68 2.81 4.04
CA TYR A 304 16.69 2.82 2.96
C TYR A 304 15.27 2.78 3.55
N VAL A 305 14.41 3.72 3.15
CA VAL A 305 12.99 3.77 3.54
C VAL A 305 12.10 4.01 2.31
N TRP A 306 10.85 3.55 2.34
CA TRP A 306 9.94 3.77 1.21
C TRP A 306 9.60 5.25 1.03
N ALA A 307 9.66 5.72 -0.22
CA ALA A 307 9.24 7.07 -0.59
C ALA A 307 7.72 7.14 -0.81
N MET A 308 7.12 8.28 -0.44
CA MET A 308 5.79 8.69 -0.87
C MET A 308 5.76 8.86 -2.40
N GLU A 309 6.85 9.42 -2.96
CA GLU A 309 7.09 9.73 -4.36
C GLU A 309 7.45 8.48 -5.18
N GLN A 310 6.48 7.60 -5.40
CA GLN A 310 6.67 6.40 -6.24
C GLN A 310 6.84 6.70 -7.75
N GLU A 311 6.77 7.96 -8.14
CA GLU A 311 7.29 8.50 -9.41
C GLU A 311 8.14 9.73 -9.12
N TYR A 312 9.40 9.71 -9.55
CA TYR A 312 10.38 10.76 -9.27
C TYR A 312 11.15 11.13 -10.55
N ASN A 313 11.41 12.42 -10.78
CA ASN A 313 12.01 12.92 -12.03
C ASN A 313 11.39 12.32 -13.32
N LYS A 314 10.06 12.23 -13.35
CA LYS A 314 9.25 11.62 -14.44
C LYS A 314 9.53 10.12 -14.68
N GLN A 315 10.15 9.44 -13.72
CA GLN A 315 10.41 8.00 -13.76
C GLN A 315 9.65 7.26 -12.64
N LYS A 316 8.70 6.42 -13.05
CA LYS A 316 7.98 5.50 -12.14
C LYS A 316 8.93 4.47 -11.53
N SER A 317 8.76 4.17 -10.24
CA SER A 317 9.51 3.15 -9.53
C SER A 317 9.23 1.72 -10.01
N LYS A 318 10.03 0.74 -9.57
CA LYS A 318 9.75 -0.70 -9.74
C LYS A 318 8.43 -1.14 -9.07
N TYR A 319 7.90 -0.37 -8.12
CA TYR A 319 6.64 -0.67 -7.44
C TYR A 319 5.42 -0.39 -8.35
N LEU A 320 5.40 0.77 -9.00
CA LEU A 320 4.35 1.12 -9.98
C LEU A 320 4.53 0.38 -11.31
N LYS A 321 5.78 0.12 -11.73
CA LYS A 321 6.12 -0.72 -12.88
C LYS A 321 5.89 -2.21 -12.56
N GLY A 322 4.62 -2.61 -12.41
CA GLY A 322 4.23 -4.02 -12.31
C GLY A 322 4.81 -4.84 -13.47
N LYS A 323 5.09 -6.15 -13.24
CA LYS A 323 5.76 -7.03 -14.20
C LYS A 323 5.17 -6.85 -15.60
N LYS A 324 5.95 -6.27 -16.53
CA LYS A 324 5.68 -6.40 -17.95
C LYS A 324 5.65 -7.90 -18.27
N VAL A 325 4.62 -8.36 -18.97
CA VAL A 325 4.76 -9.55 -19.80
C VAL A 325 5.75 -9.17 -20.89
N ASN A 326 6.79 -9.97 -21.11
CA ASN A 326 7.71 -9.73 -22.21
C ASN A 326 6.92 -9.83 -23.52
N GLN A 327 6.94 -8.77 -24.32
CA GLN A 327 6.81 -8.92 -25.78
C GLN A 327 8.22 -9.05 -26.35
N GLU A 328 8.32 -9.79 -27.45
CA GLU A 328 9.57 -10.37 -27.92
C GLU A 328 10.48 -9.35 -28.62
N GLU A 329 11.71 -9.78 -28.91
CA GLU A 329 12.74 -8.96 -29.54
C GLU A 329 12.38 -8.66 -31.01
N GLY A 330 12.60 -7.42 -31.45
CA GLY A 330 12.20 -6.94 -32.77
C GLY A 330 13.12 -5.86 -33.32
N SER A 331 14.23 -6.29 -33.93
CA SER A 331 15.06 -5.59 -34.92
C SER A 331 15.29 -4.07 -34.79
N ALA A 332 16.54 -3.74 -34.43
CA ALA A 332 17.28 -2.49 -34.60
C ALA A 332 16.84 -1.44 -35.64
N GLN A 333 17.11 -0.17 -35.31
CA GLN A 333 17.86 0.77 -36.19
C GLN A 333 18.54 1.89 -35.37
N ARG A 334 19.69 2.40 -35.85
CA ARG A 334 20.32 3.68 -35.46
C ARG A 334 19.97 4.74 -36.53
N PRO A 335 19.92 6.03 -36.18
CA PRO A 335 21.07 6.93 -36.40
C PRO A 335 21.56 7.54 -35.06
N GLU A 336 22.85 7.72 -34.77
CA GLU A 336 23.88 8.62 -35.35
C GLU A 336 23.91 10.04 -34.75
N GLN A 337 25.06 10.70 -34.90
CA GLN A 337 25.47 11.89 -34.15
C GLN A 337 25.35 13.16 -35.00
N THR A 338 25.01 14.28 -34.38
CA THR A 338 25.50 15.60 -34.78
C THR A 338 25.90 16.39 -33.53
N ALA A 339 27.00 17.12 -33.63
CA ALA A 339 27.48 18.03 -32.59
C ALA A 339 28.10 19.26 -33.25
N ASP A 340 27.63 20.44 -32.86
CA ASP A 340 28.29 21.75 -32.96
C ASP A 340 27.62 22.63 -31.89
N HIS A 341 28.28 23.35 -30.97
CA HIS A 341 29.44 24.27 -30.98
C HIS A 341 29.07 25.76 -31.15
N LEU A 342 29.44 26.54 -30.10
CA LEU A 342 29.62 28.00 -30.05
C LEU A 342 28.33 28.86 -30.18
N GLY A 343 28.19 30.00 -29.50
CA GLY A 343 29.06 30.57 -28.46
C GLY A 343 28.65 31.99 -28.01
N HIS A 344 29.48 32.57 -27.12
CA HIS A 344 29.49 33.96 -26.61
C HIS A 344 28.42 34.46 -25.62
N SER A 345 28.94 35.20 -24.64
CA SER A 345 28.25 35.93 -23.58
C SER A 345 27.96 37.38 -23.96
N THR A 346 27.00 38.01 -23.28
CA THR A 346 27.16 39.37 -22.74
C THR A 346 26.45 39.48 -21.38
N SER A 347 27.00 40.32 -20.51
CA SER A 347 26.42 40.68 -19.22
C SER A 347 25.67 41.99 -19.29
N LEU A 348 24.53 42.12 -18.60
CA LEU A 348 24.02 43.41 -18.13
C LEU A 348 23.25 43.20 -16.83
N ALA A 349 23.50 44.05 -15.83
CA ALA A 349 22.84 43.98 -14.53
C ALA A 349 21.67 44.96 -14.45
N SER A 350 20.63 44.61 -13.70
CA SER A 350 19.65 45.56 -13.17
C SER A 350 19.13 45.11 -11.81
N ASN A 351 18.84 46.07 -10.94
CA ASN A 351 18.45 45.82 -9.55
C ASN A 351 16.97 45.52 -9.42
N HIS A 352 16.60 44.44 -8.73
CA HIS A 352 15.31 44.37 -8.03
C HIS A 352 15.41 43.52 -6.75
N ARG A 353 15.16 44.15 -5.59
CA ARG A 353 14.59 43.46 -4.42
C ARG A 353 13.11 43.21 -4.66
N PRO A 354 12.58 42.08 -4.19
CA PRO A 354 11.73 42.11 -2.98
C PRO A 354 12.26 41.13 -1.92
N ALA A 355 12.39 41.55 -0.66
CA ALA A 355 11.35 41.43 0.38
C ALA A 355 11.13 39.97 0.82
N GLY A 356 11.37 39.69 2.11
CA GLY A 356 11.29 38.34 2.66
C GLY A 356 9.87 37.80 2.65
N LYS A 357 9.74 36.47 2.52
CA LYS A 357 8.50 35.76 2.81
C LYS A 357 8.57 35.15 4.18
N GLU A 358 7.57 35.44 4.99
CA GLU A 358 7.44 34.95 6.36
C GLU A 358 7.28 33.43 6.37
N VAL A 359 7.81 32.79 7.41
CA VAL A 359 7.50 31.38 7.70
C VAL A 359 6.01 31.32 8.04
N LYS A 360 5.24 30.61 7.22
CA LYS A 360 3.83 30.35 7.51
C LYS A 360 3.71 29.29 8.59
N ASP A 361 3.83 29.73 9.84
CA ASP A 361 3.33 28.98 10.99
C ASP A 361 1.86 28.65 10.74
N CYS A 362 1.50 27.39 10.93
CA CYS A 362 0.16 26.87 10.64
C CYS A 362 -0.31 26.07 11.85
N SER A 363 -0.67 26.82 12.89
CA SER A 363 -1.26 26.34 14.14
C SER A 363 -2.65 25.74 13.90
N LEU A 364 -2.69 24.55 13.31
CA LEU A 364 -3.91 23.78 13.09
C LEU A 364 -4.45 23.25 14.43
N THR A 365 -5.75 23.42 14.62
CA THR A 365 -6.48 23.05 15.83
C THR A 365 -6.40 21.55 16.11
N ARG A 366 -6.19 21.18 17.38
CA ARG A 366 -6.23 19.79 17.85
C ARG A 366 -7.61 19.15 17.60
N GLN A 367 -7.60 17.81 17.60
CA GLN A 367 -8.74 16.88 17.57
C GLN A 367 -9.42 16.68 16.20
N ASN A 368 -8.83 15.77 15.43
CA ASN A 368 -9.57 14.72 14.73
C ASN A 368 -8.76 13.41 14.83
N MET A 369 -9.41 12.28 15.13
CA MET A 369 -8.74 10.97 15.20
C MET A 369 -8.57 10.41 13.79
N SER A 370 -7.37 10.48 13.22
CA SER A 370 -7.09 9.92 11.88
C SER A 370 -6.97 8.40 11.92
N THR A 371 -7.97 7.70 11.40
CA THR A 371 -7.91 6.26 11.05
C THR A 371 -6.90 6.04 9.92
N LEU A 372 -6.11 4.97 10.00
CA LEU A 372 -5.12 4.61 8.98
C LEU A 372 -5.81 4.10 7.70
N SER A 373 -5.37 4.59 6.54
CA SER A 373 -5.92 4.16 5.26
C SER A 373 -5.35 2.80 4.82
N ILE A 374 -6.17 1.95 4.19
CA ILE A 374 -5.70 0.73 3.54
C ILE A 374 -5.32 1.05 2.10
N HIS A 375 -4.06 0.83 1.74
CA HIS A 375 -3.51 1.20 0.45
C HIS A 375 -3.77 0.15 -0.65
N THR A 376 -4.04 0.61 -1.87
CA THR A 376 -4.22 -0.28 -3.01
C THR A 376 -2.86 -0.56 -3.66
N ASN A 377 -2.41 -1.82 -3.58
CA ASN A 377 -1.09 -2.19 -4.09
C ASN A 377 -0.85 -1.77 -5.55
N ARG A 378 0.27 -1.05 -5.77
CA ARG A 378 0.72 -0.44 -7.04
C ARG A 378 -0.05 0.81 -7.50
N THR A 379 -0.84 1.46 -6.65
CA THR A 379 -1.21 2.88 -6.86
C THR A 379 -0.15 3.81 -6.27
N ALA A 380 -0.29 5.11 -6.51
CA ALA A 380 0.36 6.12 -5.66
C ALA A 380 -0.15 6.03 -4.21
N PHE A 381 0.66 6.50 -3.27
CA PHE A 381 0.27 6.70 -1.88
C PHE A 381 -0.50 8.02 -1.72
N HIS A 382 -1.41 8.09 -0.74
CA HIS A 382 -2.29 9.24 -0.51
C HIS A 382 -2.29 9.73 0.95
N SER A 383 -1.68 8.97 1.87
CA SER A 383 -1.30 9.36 3.22
C SER A 383 0.12 8.85 3.48
N GLN A 384 0.85 9.51 4.39
CA GLN A 384 2.17 9.02 4.81
C GLN A 384 2.06 7.79 5.73
N ASP A 385 1.05 7.76 6.59
CA ASP A 385 0.75 6.64 7.48
C ASP A 385 -0.38 5.78 6.89
N LEU A 386 -0.14 4.48 6.74
CA LEU A 386 -1.04 3.57 6.03
C LEU A 386 -0.86 2.08 6.39
N LEU A 387 -1.84 1.28 5.99
CA LEU A 387 -1.77 -0.18 5.95
C LEU A 387 -1.56 -0.69 4.51
N VAL A 388 -0.47 -1.40 4.26
CA VAL A 388 -0.14 -2.03 2.96
C VAL A 388 -0.52 -3.52 3.01
N PRO A 389 -1.46 -3.99 2.16
CA PRO A 389 -1.90 -5.38 2.18
C PRO A 389 -0.86 -6.33 1.54
N TRP A 390 -0.71 -7.52 2.10
CA TRP A 390 0.17 -8.58 1.64
C TRP A 390 -0.62 -9.88 1.49
N HIS A 391 -0.61 -10.42 0.27
CA HIS A 391 -1.40 -11.59 -0.09
C HIS A 391 -0.47 -12.80 -0.08
N LEU A 392 -0.64 -13.71 0.89
CA LEU A 392 0.18 -14.92 1.01
C LEU A 392 -0.37 -15.97 0.04
N LYS A 393 0.33 -16.22 -1.06
CA LYS A 393 -0.11 -17.19 -2.07
C LYS A 393 0.18 -18.61 -1.58
N SER A 394 -0.87 -19.43 -1.53
CA SER A 394 -0.75 -20.86 -1.27
C SER A 394 0.23 -21.51 -2.26
N SER A 395 1.35 -22.01 -1.74
CA SER A 395 2.50 -22.51 -2.51
C SER A 395 2.63 -24.02 -2.43
N ALA A 396 1.51 -24.74 -2.46
CA ALA A 396 1.50 -26.19 -2.57
C ALA A 396 2.01 -26.63 -3.96
N PRO A 397 2.98 -27.57 -4.04
CA PRO A 397 3.26 -28.28 -5.28
C PRO A 397 2.00 -28.99 -5.76
N ARG A 398 1.65 -28.83 -7.04
CA ARG A 398 0.59 -29.64 -7.66
C ARG A 398 1.16 -31.00 -8.04
N ASP A 399 1.17 -31.93 -7.09
CA ASP A 399 1.46 -33.34 -7.39
C ASP A 399 0.50 -33.86 -8.45
N LYS A 400 1.06 -34.20 -9.61
CA LYS A 400 0.30 -34.76 -10.74
C LYS A 400 0.07 -36.27 -10.58
N ASN A 401 -0.43 -36.71 -9.42
CA ASN A 401 -1.02 -38.03 -9.22
C ASN A 401 -1.67 -38.17 -7.82
N VAL A 402 -2.98 -37.93 -7.73
CA VAL A 402 -3.97 -38.61 -6.85
C VAL A 402 -5.37 -38.12 -7.27
N GLY A 403 -6.42 -38.90 -7.00
CA GLY A 403 -7.79 -38.66 -7.47
C GLY A 403 -8.45 -37.38 -6.91
N LYS A 404 -9.45 -36.87 -7.64
CA LYS A 404 -10.22 -35.67 -7.26
C LYS A 404 -11.02 -35.88 -5.97
N SER A 405 -10.61 -35.24 -4.88
CA SER A 405 -11.57 -34.73 -3.89
C SER A 405 -12.03 -33.33 -4.32
N LEU A 406 -13.31 -33.03 -4.16
CA LEU A 406 -13.89 -31.70 -4.42
C LEU A 406 -14.00 -30.93 -3.09
N GLY A 407 -13.88 -29.60 -3.12
CA GLY A 407 -14.60 -28.77 -2.15
C GLY A 407 -13.88 -27.71 -1.32
N SER A 408 -12.67 -27.24 -1.66
CA SER A 408 -12.21 -25.94 -1.14
C SER A 408 -11.46 -25.10 -2.17
N ALA A 409 -11.90 -23.84 -2.33
CA ALA A 409 -11.18 -22.82 -3.08
C ALA A 409 -10.36 -22.00 -2.10
N ASP A 410 -9.14 -22.47 -1.81
CA ASP A 410 -8.24 -21.96 -0.77
C ASP A 410 -8.03 -20.43 -0.86
N LYS A 411 -8.68 -19.69 0.05
CA LYS A 411 -8.66 -18.22 0.11
C LYS A 411 -7.37 -17.76 0.79
N SER A 412 -6.29 -17.74 0.00
CA SER A 412 -4.99 -17.13 0.32
C SER A 412 -5.11 -15.88 1.23
N PRO A 413 -4.60 -15.91 2.48
CA PRO A 413 -4.86 -14.87 3.46
C PRO A 413 -4.20 -13.53 3.11
N ILE A 414 -4.83 -12.44 3.55
CA ILE A 414 -4.36 -11.07 3.35
C ILE A 414 -4.03 -10.45 4.71
N PHE A 415 -2.75 -10.18 4.93
CA PHE A 415 -2.26 -9.47 6.10
C PHE A 415 -2.09 -7.98 5.78
N HIS A 416 -2.26 -7.11 6.76
CA HIS A 416 -2.07 -5.67 6.60
C HIS A 416 -0.85 -5.23 7.38
N ARG A 417 0.17 -4.65 6.71
CA ARG A 417 1.35 -4.10 7.39
C ARG A 417 1.27 -2.59 7.53
N TYR A 418 1.57 -2.06 8.71
CA TYR A 418 1.79 -0.63 8.89
C TYR A 418 3.04 -0.18 8.13
N TYR A 419 2.97 0.97 7.47
CA TYR A 419 4.10 1.70 6.91
C TYR A 419 3.91 3.21 7.13
N HIS A 420 5.03 3.86 7.44
CA HIS A 420 5.25 5.28 7.23
C HIS A 420 6.05 5.50 5.95
N VAL A 421 5.44 6.02 4.88
CA VAL A 421 6.17 6.41 3.65
C VAL A 421 6.66 7.85 3.77
N PHE A 422 7.98 8.01 3.62
CA PHE A 422 8.67 9.29 3.82
C PHE A 422 8.49 10.18 2.60
N CYS A 423 8.27 11.48 2.81
CA CYS A 423 8.32 12.47 1.75
C CYS A 423 9.78 12.82 1.36
N GLU A 424 9.96 13.52 0.24
CA GLU A 424 11.21 14.17 -0.13
C GLU A 424 11.77 15.02 1.03
N GLU A 425 13.10 15.00 1.20
CA GLU A 425 13.86 15.56 2.33
C GLU A 425 13.54 15.02 3.75
N GLU A 426 12.43 14.32 4.01
CA GLU A 426 12.03 13.94 5.39
C GLU A 426 13.09 13.07 6.09
N LEU A 427 13.57 11.99 5.44
CA LEU A 427 14.59 11.11 6.03
C LEU A 427 15.86 11.89 6.35
N GLU A 428 16.25 12.83 5.49
CA GLU A 428 17.45 13.63 5.69
C GLU A 428 17.26 14.63 6.85
N SER A 429 16.09 15.27 6.94
CA SER A 429 15.73 16.13 8.07
C SER A 429 15.75 15.36 9.40
N LEU A 430 15.16 14.16 9.43
CA LEU A 430 15.17 13.28 10.60
C LEU A 430 16.59 12.86 11.01
N CYS A 431 17.49 12.62 10.05
CA CYS A 431 18.90 12.37 10.31
C CYS A 431 19.61 13.60 10.92
N ARG A 432 19.25 14.84 10.53
CA ARG A 432 19.84 16.07 11.09
C ARG A 432 19.44 16.32 12.56
N GLU A 433 18.43 15.62 13.08
CA GLU A 433 18.05 15.61 14.52
C GLU A 433 18.90 14.63 15.37
N VAL A 434 19.93 14.03 14.77
CA VAL A 434 20.92 13.19 15.46
C VAL A 434 22.26 13.94 15.57
N GLU A 435 22.76 14.03 16.80
CA GLU A 435 24.05 14.65 17.10
C GLU A 435 25.24 13.78 16.63
N ASN A 436 26.42 14.39 16.51
CA ASN A 436 27.68 13.72 16.18
C ASN A 436 27.69 12.90 14.88
N ILE A 437 26.85 13.26 13.90
CA ILE A 437 26.85 12.70 12.54
C ILE A 437 27.15 13.74 11.45
N ALA A 438 27.55 13.25 10.28
CA ALA A 438 27.52 13.95 9.00
C ALA A 438 26.71 13.13 7.98
N ILE A 439 25.87 13.80 7.19
CA ILE A 439 25.23 13.19 6.02
C ILE A 439 26.24 13.25 4.88
N GLN A 440 26.66 12.08 4.38
CA GLN A 440 27.60 11.98 3.26
C GLN A 440 26.88 12.04 1.92
N THR A 441 25.74 11.35 1.79
CA THR A 441 24.87 11.43 0.61
C THR A 441 23.42 11.21 0.99
N SER A 442 22.51 11.93 0.32
CA SER A 442 21.06 11.74 0.35
C SER A 442 20.59 11.56 -1.10
N TYR A 443 19.77 10.53 -1.37
CA TYR A 443 19.34 10.21 -2.73
C TYR A 443 18.07 9.35 -2.82
N TYR A 444 17.45 9.36 -3.99
CA TYR A 444 16.34 8.47 -4.36
C TYR A 444 16.85 7.20 -5.07
N ASP A 445 16.35 6.01 -4.72
CA ASP A 445 16.53 4.78 -5.51
C ASP A 445 15.24 3.95 -5.64
N GLN A 446 14.74 3.84 -6.88
CA GLN A 446 13.60 2.99 -7.30
C GLN A 446 12.38 2.97 -6.35
N GLY A 447 11.98 4.11 -5.79
CA GLY A 447 10.86 4.22 -4.86
C GLY A 447 11.24 4.27 -3.37
N ASN A 448 12.48 4.62 -3.05
CA ASN A 448 12.99 4.73 -1.68
C ASN A 448 13.80 6.00 -1.52
N TRP A 449 13.70 6.63 -0.36
CA TRP A 449 14.65 7.63 0.12
C TRP A 449 15.78 6.93 0.86
N CYS A 450 17.00 7.34 0.56
CA CYS A 450 18.22 6.63 0.93
C CYS A 450 19.25 7.64 1.45
N VAL A 451 19.85 7.36 2.61
CA VAL A 451 20.86 8.23 3.21
C VAL A 451 22.07 7.41 3.66
N ILE A 452 23.27 7.90 3.37
CA ILE A 452 24.52 7.46 3.99
C ILE A 452 24.92 8.49 5.04
N LEU A 453 24.98 8.03 6.29
CA LEU A 453 25.52 8.79 7.42
C LEU A 453 26.94 8.33 7.72
N GLU A 454 27.75 9.24 8.26
CA GLU A 454 29.03 8.94 8.90
C GLU A 454 28.99 9.50 10.33
N LYS A 455 29.44 8.70 11.31
CA LYS A 455 29.61 9.18 12.68
C LYS A 455 30.89 10.00 12.76
N LYS A 456 30.79 11.24 13.21
CA LYS A 456 31.95 12.13 13.40
C LYS A 456 32.91 11.54 14.44
N SER A 457 34.20 11.83 14.28
CA SER A 457 35.13 11.77 15.40
C SER A 457 34.82 12.90 16.38
N GLU A 458 34.97 12.59 17.66
CA GLU A 458 35.00 13.55 18.77
C GLU A 458 36.35 14.30 18.79
#